data_AF-A0AAI8HQ64-F1
#
_entry.id   AF-A0AAI8HQ64-F1
#
_cell.length_a   1.000
_cell.length_b   1.000
_cell.length_c   1.000
_cell.angle_alpha   90.00
_cell.angle_beta   90.00
_cell.angle_gamma   90.00
#
_symmetry.space_group_name_H-M   'P 1'
#
loop_
_entity.id
_entity.type
_entity.pdbx_description
1 polymer ?
#
loop_
_entity_poly.entity_id
_entity_poly.type
_entity_poly.pdbx_seq_one_letter_code
_entity_poly.pdbx_strand_id
1 'polypeptide(L)'
;MKASNGSKTIECTEKAFEVVYSHIGFKRVEEAKQSKEPNEQPGTNLLDMTEEQLKKVNKDEIVAFLKENEYEFDPKAPKEELIKIVLGEV
;
A
#
# COMPACT_ATOMS: atom_id res chain seq x y z
N MET A 1 -21.16 -6.81 -7.39
CA MET A 1 -20.39 -5.93 -8.31
C MET A 1 -20.42 -4.53 -7.70
N LYS A 2 -19.35 -3.75 -7.80
CA LYS A 2 -19.35 -2.38 -7.27
C LYS A 2 -19.27 -1.40 -8.43
N ALA A 3 -20.04 -0.33 -8.32
CA ALA A 3 -20.12 0.71 -9.33
C ALA A 3 -19.79 2.04 -8.66
N SER A 4 -19.00 2.88 -9.31
CA SER A 4 -18.67 4.21 -8.81
C SER A 4 -18.78 5.24 -9.90
N ASN A 5 -19.35 6.41 -9.58
CA ASN A 5 -19.41 7.58 -10.46
C ASN A 5 -18.39 8.65 -10.07
N GLY A 6 -17.39 8.31 -9.24
CA GLY A 6 -16.38 9.24 -8.74
C GLY A 6 -16.81 10.06 -7.52
N SER A 7 -18.11 10.13 -7.22
CA SER A 7 -18.63 10.79 -6.01
C SER A 7 -19.12 9.79 -4.96
N LYS A 8 -19.68 8.66 -5.40
CA LYS A 8 -20.18 7.60 -4.53
C LYS A 8 -19.92 6.23 -5.13
N THR A 9 -19.50 5.31 -4.28
CA THR A 9 -19.37 3.88 -4.62
C THR A 9 -20.57 3.14 -4.03
N ILE A 10 -21.21 2.33 -4.86
CA ILE A 10 -22.37 1.53 -4.47
C ILE A 10 -22.12 0.06 -4.82
N GLU A 11 -22.71 -0.82 -4.02
CA GLU A 11 -22.75 -2.24 -4.33
C GLU A 11 -24.05 -2.56 -5.07
N CYS A 12 -23.93 -3.14 -6.26
CA CYS A 12 -25.08 -3.50 -7.08
C CYS A 12 -24.84 -4.83 -7.81
N THR A 13 -25.92 -5.40 -8.33
CA THR A 13 -25.85 -6.57 -9.22
C THR A 13 -25.49 -6.14 -10.64
N GLU A 14 -24.94 -7.05 -11.45
CA GLU A 14 -24.50 -6.75 -12.82
C GLU A 14 -25.65 -6.24 -13.71
N LYS A 15 -26.84 -6.81 -13.55
CA LYS A 15 -28.06 -6.33 -14.23
C LYS A 15 -28.44 -4.91 -13.80
N ALA A 16 -28.33 -4.58 -12.51
CA ALA A 16 -28.62 -3.24 -12.02
C ALA A 16 -27.58 -2.22 -12.51
N PHE A 17 -26.31 -2.63 -12.62
CA PHE A 17 -25.27 -1.81 -13.20
C PHE A 17 -25.56 -1.45 -14.65
N GLU A 18 -25.83 -2.45 -15.49
CA GLU A 18 -26.02 -2.26 -16.93
C GLU A 18 -27.24 -1.39 -17.25
N VAL A 19 -28.37 -1.63 -16.56
CA VAL A 19 -29.65 -0.97 -16.86
C VAL A 19 -29.74 0.44 -16.27
N VAL A 20 -29.18 0.65 -15.08
CA VAL A 20 -29.39 1.90 -14.33
C VAL A 20 -28.10 2.70 -14.24
N TYR A 21 -27.06 2.11 -13.67
CA TYR A 21 -25.88 2.86 -13.27
C TYR A 21 -24.95 3.21 -14.44
N SER A 22 -24.85 2.36 -15.46
CA SER A 22 -24.09 2.61 -16.69
C SER A 22 -24.56 3.88 -17.42
N HIS A 23 -25.87 4.08 -17.51
CA HIS A 23 -26.47 5.26 -18.14
C HIS A 23 -26.33 6.55 -17.31
N ILE A 24 -26.17 6.41 -16.00
CA ILE A 24 -26.02 7.54 -15.05
C ILE A 24 -24.53 7.86 -14.83
N GLY A 25 -23.63 7.26 -15.61
CA GLY A 25 -22.19 7.55 -15.60
C GLY A 25 -21.41 6.86 -14.49
N PHE A 26 -21.99 5.84 -13.84
CA PHE A 26 -21.23 4.96 -12.97
C PHE A 26 -20.41 3.98 -13.81
N LYS A 27 -19.19 3.74 -13.39
CA LYS A 27 -18.26 2.79 -14.00
C LYS A 27 -18.12 1.55 -13.15
N ARG A 28 -17.95 0.39 -13.79
CA ARG A 28 -17.66 -0.88 -13.12
C ARG A 28 -16.33 -0.69 -12.41
N VAL A 29 -16.36 -0.79 -11.09
CA VAL A 29 -15.14 -0.98 -10.31
C VAL A 29 -14.91 -2.48 -10.36
N GLU A 30 -14.15 -2.93 -11.36
CA GLU A 30 -13.56 -4.25 -11.28
C GLU A 30 -12.62 -4.20 -10.09
N GLU A 31 -12.99 -4.96 -9.06
CA GLU A 31 -12.08 -5.37 -7.99
C GLU A 31 -11.05 -6.28 -8.67
N ALA A 32 -10.17 -5.67 -9.48
CA ALA A 32 -8.92 -6.28 -9.86
C ALA A 32 -8.28 -6.65 -8.53
N LYS A 33 -7.99 -7.95 -8.38
CA LYS A 33 -7.18 -8.48 -7.29
C LYS A 33 -5.91 -7.65 -7.17
N GLN A 34 -5.96 -6.63 -6.33
CA GLN A 34 -4.80 -5.96 -5.79
C GLN A 34 -5.08 -5.85 -4.30
N SER A 35 -4.59 -6.87 -3.62
CA SER A 35 -4.26 -6.83 -2.21
C SER A 35 -3.56 -5.51 -1.86
N LYS A 36 -3.74 -5.11 -0.59
CA LYS A 36 -3.11 -4.00 0.14
C LYS A 36 -3.81 -2.64 -0.01
N GLU A 37 -4.56 -2.34 1.05
CA GLU A 37 -4.51 -1.10 1.82
C GLU A 37 -4.21 0.22 1.07
N PRO A 38 -5.13 1.20 1.09
CA PRO A 38 -4.92 2.48 0.47
C PRO A 38 -4.15 3.40 1.42
N ASN A 39 -2.87 3.15 1.61
CA ASN A 39 -1.94 4.19 2.05
C ASN A 39 -0.53 3.74 1.71
N GLU A 40 0.01 4.14 0.56
CA GLU A 40 1.45 4.34 0.40
C GLU A 40 1.72 4.97 -0.96
N GLN A 41 2.45 6.07 -0.91
CA GLN A 41 2.90 6.84 -2.05
C GLN A 41 3.69 5.96 -3.04
N PRO A 42 3.81 6.37 -4.31
CA PRO A 42 4.79 5.81 -5.23
C PRO A 42 6.19 6.29 -4.83
N GLY A 43 6.67 5.87 -3.67
CA GLY A 43 8.01 6.10 -3.17
C GLY A 43 8.53 4.76 -2.67
N THR A 44 9.41 4.13 -3.45
CA THR A 44 10.31 3.05 -3.04
C THR A 44 10.03 2.45 -1.65
N ASN A 45 9.01 1.59 -1.53
CA ASN A 45 8.68 0.96 -0.26
C ASN A 45 9.85 0.07 0.15
N LEU A 46 10.59 0.47 1.19
CA LEU A 46 11.69 -0.33 1.72
C LEU A 46 11.20 -1.71 2.20
N LEU A 47 9.92 -1.83 2.54
CA LEU A 47 9.24 -3.10 2.86
C LEU A 47 9.22 -4.11 1.70
N ASP A 48 9.34 -3.65 0.45
CA ASP A 48 9.32 -4.51 -0.75
C ASP A 48 10.74 -4.91 -1.20
N MET A 49 11.77 -4.32 -0.58
CA MET A 49 13.18 -4.62 -0.86
C MET A 49 13.65 -5.85 -0.08
N THR A 50 14.56 -6.64 -0.69
CA THR A 50 15.21 -7.75 0.03
C THR A 50 16.27 -7.24 1.01
N GLU A 51 16.66 -8.05 2.00
CA GLU A 51 17.73 -7.71 2.96
C GLU A 51 19.02 -7.22 2.25
N GLU A 52 19.41 -7.87 1.15
CA GLU A 52 20.57 -7.48 0.36
C GLU A 52 20.43 -6.10 -0.31
N GLN A 53 19.21 -5.72 -0.68
CA GLN A 53 18.94 -4.38 -1.22
C GLN A 53 18.93 -3.34 -0.10
N LEU A 54 18.30 -3.64 1.03
CA LEU A 54 18.33 -2.76 2.21
C LEU A 54 19.76 -2.58 2.76
N LYS A 55 20.62 -3.59 2.65
CA LYS A 55 22.05 -3.50 2.95
C LYS A 55 22.79 -2.51 2.03
N LYS A 56 22.28 -2.22 0.84
CA LYS A 56 22.81 -1.18 -0.07
C LYS A 56 22.21 0.21 0.17
N VAL A 57 21.02 0.30 0.75
CA VAL A 57 20.36 1.56 1.12
C VAL A 57 21.10 2.24 2.27
N ASN A 58 21.14 3.58 2.34
CA ASN A 58 21.80 4.27 3.44
C ASN A 58 21.09 4.03 4.78
N LYS A 59 21.86 4.03 5.88
CA LYS A 59 21.28 3.87 7.22
C LYS A 59 20.24 4.98 7.50
N ASP A 60 20.55 6.21 7.12
CA ASP A 60 19.64 7.36 7.30
C ASP A 60 18.30 7.19 6.58
N GLU A 61 18.30 6.61 5.38
CA GLU A 61 17.06 6.33 4.63
C GLU A 61 16.21 5.27 5.33
N ILE A 62 16.84 4.22 5.86
CA ILE A 62 16.15 3.17 6.64
C ILE A 62 15.57 3.77 7.93
N VAL A 63 16.34 4.61 8.62
CA VAL A 63 15.87 5.31 9.83
C VAL A 63 14.75 6.29 9.52
N ALA A 64 14.84 7.03 8.42
CA ALA A 64 13.79 7.96 7.99
C ALA A 64 12.50 7.19 7.69
N PHE A 65 12.59 6.07 6.98
CA PHE A 65 11.46 5.18 6.71
C PHE A 65 10.82 4.63 7.98
N LEU A 66 11.63 4.12 8.91
CA LEU A 66 11.13 3.61 10.19
C LEU A 66 10.45 4.71 11.02
N LYS A 67 10.97 5.95 11.00
CA LYS A 67 10.32 7.10 11.66
C LYS A 67 9.03 7.53 10.99
N GLU A 68 9.01 7.60 9.66
CA GLU A 68 7.86 8.03 8.88
C GLU A 68 6.67 7.07 9.06
N ASN A 69 6.97 5.78 9.21
CA ASN A 69 5.98 4.73 9.45
C ASN A 69 5.75 4.43 10.95
N GLU A 70 6.28 5.25 11.85
CA GLU A 70 6.13 5.12 13.31
C GLU A 70 6.51 3.72 13.86
N TYR A 71 7.49 3.05 13.24
CA TYR A 71 8.02 1.79 13.77
C TYR A 71 8.75 2.02 15.08
N GLU A 72 8.63 1.06 15.99
CA GLU A 72 9.43 1.03 17.21
C GLU A 72 10.80 0.43 16.88
N PHE A 73 11.84 1.26 16.92
CA PHE A 73 13.21 0.85 16.66
C PHE A 73 14.20 1.58 17.57
N ASP A 74 15.35 0.95 17.84
CA ASP A 74 16.42 1.60 18.58
C ASP A 74 17.32 2.40 17.62
N PRO A 75 17.42 3.74 17.75
CA PRO A 75 18.25 4.55 16.84
C PRO A 75 19.75 4.25 16.96
N LYS A 76 20.17 3.57 18.04
CA LYS A 76 21.55 3.10 18.23
C LYS A 76 21.78 1.71 17.67
N ALA A 77 20.73 1.01 17.23
CA ALA A 77 20.85 -0.32 16.65
C ALA A 77 21.76 -0.31 15.41
N PRO A 78 22.44 -1.44 15.14
CA PRO A 78 23.15 -1.64 13.88
C PRO A 78 22.17 -1.62 12.72
N LYS A 79 22.67 -1.24 11.54
CA LYS A 79 21.87 -1.16 10.31
C LYS A 79 21.11 -2.47 10.04
N GLU A 80 21.73 -3.61 10.30
CA GLU A 80 21.13 -4.93 10.09
C GLU A 80 19.90 -5.18 10.99
N GLU A 81 19.89 -4.70 12.23
CA GLU A 81 18.70 -4.75 13.09
C GLU A 81 17.58 -3.88 12.54
N LEU A 82 17.90 -2.65 12.11
CA LEU A 82 16.92 -1.75 11.50
C LEU A 82 16.29 -2.38 10.24
N ILE A 83 17.09 -3.09 9.44
CA ILE A 83 16.62 -3.81 8.25
C ILE A 83 15.65 -4.93 8.63
N LYS A 84 15.94 -5.69 9.69
CA LYS A 84 15.03 -6.75 10.16
C LYS A 84 13.68 -6.20 10.62
N ILE A 85 13.68 -5.04 11.28
CA ILE A 85 12.45 -4.34 11.68
C ILE A 85 11.65 -3.93 10.43
N VAL A 86 12.32 -3.40 9.40
CA VAL A 86 11.68 -3.10 8.10
C VAL A 86 11.13 -4.38 7.45
N LEU A 87 11.85 -5.49 7.48
CA LEU A 87 11.38 -6.76 6.89
C LEU A 87 10.30 -7.47 7.72
N GLY A 88 10.03 -7.01 8.95
CA GLY A 88 9.11 -7.65 9.88
C GLY A 88 9.63 -8.99 10.42
N GLU A 89 10.94 -9.24 10.35
CA GLU A 89 11.58 -10.40 10.96
C GLU A 89 11.83 -10.12 12.45
N VAL A 90 10.83 -10.44 13.29
CA VAL A 90 10.90 -10.47 14.77
C VAL A 90 11.43 -11.79 15.30
#